data_AF-A0A2A4HT84-F1
#
_entry.id   AF-A0A2A4HT84-F1
#
_cell.length_a   1.000
_cell.length_b   1.000
_cell.length_c   1.000
_cell.angle_alpha   90.00
_cell.angle_beta   90.00
_cell.angle_gamma   90.00
#
_symmetry.space_group_name_H-M   'P 1'
#
loop_
_entity.id
_entity.type
_entity.pdbx_description
1 polymer ?
#
loop_
_entity_poly.entity_id
_entity_poly.type
_entity_poly.pdbx_seq_one_letter_code
_entity_poly.pdbx_strand_id
1 'polypeptide(L)' 'MTPVVRAAFEDYGLDYVPESLVREHIDEGRLVSVLKDWRPPFPSYFLFYPHRRRSSLALGVIADTLQYYQ' A
#
# COMPACT_ATOMS: atom_id res chain seq x y z
N MET A 1 11.22 -3.53 -9.10
CA MET A 1 11.67 -2.61 -8.03
C MET A 1 11.52 -1.19 -8.55
N THR A 2 10.80 -0.31 -7.84
CA THR A 2 10.57 1.07 -8.29
C THR A 2 11.87 1.88 -8.20
N PRO A 3 12.03 2.95 -9.02
CA PRO A 3 13.25 3.78 -8.99
C PRO A 3 13.52 4.40 -7.62
N VAL A 4 12.45 4.71 -6.88
CA VAL A 4 12.50 5.26 -5.53
C VAL A 4 13.16 4.26 -4.59
N VAL A 5 12.60 3.04 -4.45
CA VAL A 5 13.16 2.00 -3.57
C VAL A 5 14.64 1.72 -3.85
N ARG A 6 15.04 1.76 -5.12
CA ARG A 6 16.44 1.58 -5.52
C ARG A 6 17.37 2.68 -4.97
N ALA A 7 16.90 3.90 -4.83
CA ALA A 7 17.67 5.01 -4.26
C ALA A 7 17.97 4.80 -2.77
N ALA A 8 17.03 4.28 -1.98
CA ALA A 8 17.31 3.90 -0.58
C ALA A 8 18.32 2.76 -0.47
N PHE A 9 18.34 1.83 -1.44
CA PHE A 9 19.32 0.74 -1.46
C PHE A 9 20.73 1.18 -1.87
N GLU A 10 20.84 2.22 -2.69
CA GLU A 10 22.12 2.75 -3.17
C GLU A 10 22.62 3.93 -2.28
N ASP A 11 22.12 4.03 -1.04
CA ASP A 11 22.47 5.05 -0.03
C ASP A 11 22.22 6.51 -0.47
N TYR A 12 21.31 6.72 -1.43
CA TYR A 12 20.99 8.05 -1.96
C TYR A 12 19.91 8.81 -1.16
N GLY A 13 19.31 8.21 -0.12
CA GLY A 13 18.40 8.93 0.77
C GLY A 13 17.32 8.10 1.46
N LEU A 14 16.26 8.78 1.91
CA LEU A 14 15.08 8.20 2.53
C LEU A 14 13.91 8.15 1.53
N ASP A 15 13.20 7.03 1.53
CA ASP A 15 12.03 6.84 0.68
C ASP A 15 10.73 6.84 1.48
N TYR A 16 9.68 7.39 0.87
CA TYR A 16 8.31 7.29 1.36
C TYR A 16 7.47 6.45 0.40
N VAL A 17 7.36 5.15 0.71
CA VAL A 17 6.64 4.17 -0.10
C VAL A 17 5.72 3.31 0.77
N PRO A 18 4.64 2.73 0.20
CA PRO A 18 3.86 1.72 0.89
C PRO A 18 4.73 0.57 1.43
N GLU A 19 4.50 0.19 2.68
CA GLU A 19 5.30 -0.84 3.35
C GLU A 19 5.27 -2.19 2.62
N SER A 20 4.15 -2.52 1.96
CA SER A 20 4.01 -3.74 1.16
C SER A 20 5.03 -3.86 0.03
N LEU A 21 5.60 -2.75 -0.47
CA LEU A 21 6.61 -2.76 -1.52
C LEU A 21 8.02 -3.07 -1.01
N VAL A 22 8.28 -2.90 0.29
CA VAL A 22 9.61 -3.01 0.90
C VAL A 22 9.63 -3.98 2.08
N ARG A 23 8.51 -4.65 2.38
CA ARG A 23 8.37 -5.53 3.55
C ARG A 23 9.41 -6.64 3.58
N GLU A 24 9.60 -7.35 2.47
CA GLU A 24 10.63 -8.39 2.33
C GLU A 24 12.04 -7.84 2.65
N HIS A 25 12.34 -6.63 2.19
CA HIS A 25 13.62 -5.98 2.42
C HIS A 25 13.82 -5.53 3.87
N ILE A 26 12.74 -5.14 4.55
CA ILE A 26 12.76 -4.81 5.97
C ILE A 26 12.93 -6.09 6.81
N ASP A 27 12.21 -7.15 6.46
CA ASP A 27 12.26 -8.44 7.16
C ASP A 27 13.65 -9.08 7.04
N GLU A 28 14.32 -8.90 5.90
CA GLU A 28 15.71 -9.34 5.68
C GLU A 28 16.76 -8.37 6.25
N GLY A 29 16.35 -7.26 6.86
CA GLY A 29 17.25 -6.26 7.46
C GLY A 29 18.03 -5.43 6.45
N ARG A 30 17.69 -5.49 5.16
CA ARG A 30 18.33 -4.68 4.11
C ARG A 30 17.85 -3.23 4.11
N LEU A 31 16.64 -2.98 4.59
CA LEU A 31 16.07 -1.65 4.81
C LEU A 31 15.60 -1.50 6.26
N VAL A 32 15.68 -0.27 6.78
CA VAL A 32 15.18 0.05 8.12
C VAL A 32 14.05 1.08 8.03
N SER A 33 12.97 0.79 8.76
CA SER A 33 11.79 1.62 8.85
C SER A 33 11.99 2.74 9.87
N VAL A 34 12.17 3.98 9.41
CA VAL A 34 12.41 5.18 10.25
C VAL A 34 11.18 6.08 10.36
N LEU A 35 11.22 7.05 11.30
CA LEU A 35 10.19 8.09 11.49
C LEU A 35 8.76 7.55 11.67
N LYS A 36 8.60 6.43 12.39
CA LYS A 36 7.29 5.77 12.57
C LYS A 36 6.24 6.71 13.19
N ASP A 37 6.66 7.58 14.11
CA ASP A 37 5.76 8.52 14.81
C ASP A 37 5.26 9.68 13.94
N TRP A 38 5.88 9.89 12.77
CA TRP A 38 5.59 10.99 11.86
C TRP A 38 4.78 10.55 10.63
N ARG A 39 4.29 9.30 10.62
CA ARG A 39 3.54 8.75 9.50
C ARG A 39 2.07 9.13 9.61
N PRO A 40 1.46 9.73 8.58
CA PRO A 40 0.01 9.86 8.54
C PRO A 40 -0.60 8.45 8.49
N PRO A 41 -1.77 8.23 9.12
CA PRO A 41 -2.48 6.97 8.99
C PRO A 41 -2.74 6.69 7.51
N PHE A 42 -2.41 5.48 7.07
CA PHE A 42 -2.58 5.08 5.67
C PHE A 42 -4.07 5.16 5.33
N PRO A 43 -4.47 5.99 4.33
CA PRO A 43 -5.86 6.02 3.92
C PRO A 43 -6.23 4.64 3.37
N SER A 44 -7.32 4.06 3.89
CA SER A 44 -7.84 2.80 3.40
C SER A 44 -8.07 2.87 1.89
N TYR A 45 -7.96 1.73 1.21
CA TYR A 45 -8.26 1.66 -0.21
C TYR A 45 -9.73 2.02 -0.47
N PHE A 46 -9.97 2.91 -1.44
CA PHE A 46 -11.33 3.28 -1.87
C PHE A 46 -11.68 2.59 -3.19
N LEU A 47 -12.78 1.83 -3.19
CA LEU A 47 -13.34 1.28 -4.41
C LEU A 47 -14.23 2.32 -5.09
N PHE A 48 -13.77 2.90 -6.20
CA PHE A 48 -14.56 3.88 -6.97
C PHE A 48 -15.36 3.20 -8.09
N TYR A 49 -16.69 3.38 -8.07
CA TYR A 49 -17.59 2.90 -9.12
C TYR A 49 -18.49 4.03 -9.66
N PRO A 50 -18.29 4.49 -10.92
CA PRO A 50 -18.98 5.67 -11.45
C PRO A 50 -20.46 5.42 -11.83
N HIS A 51 -21.00 4.20 -11.79
CA HIS A 51 -22.33 3.89 -12.32
C HIS A 51 -23.35 3.48 -11.23
N ARG A 52 -24.13 4.46 -10.72
CA ARG A 52 -24.96 4.30 -9.50
C ARG A 52 -26.28 3.54 -9.64
N ARG A 53 -26.71 3.13 -10.84
CA ARG A 53 -28.12 2.70 -11.05
C ARG A 53 -28.40 1.20 -10.93
N ARG A 54 -27.39 0.33 -11.08
CA ARG A 54 -27.49 -1.10 -10.82
C ARG A 54 -26.11 -1.60 -10.40
N SER A 55 -25.79 -1.56 -9.11
CA SER A 55 -24.70 -2.39 -8.59
C SER A 55 -25.05 -3.82 -8.95
N SER A 56 -24.24 -4.46 -9.80
CA SER A 56 -24.45 -5.88 -10.09
C SER A 56 -24.24 -6.66 -8.78
N LEU A 57 -25.03 -7.70 -8.54
CA LEU A 57 -24.83 -8.59 -7.38
C LEU A 57 -23.38 -9.10 -7.31
N ALA A 58 -22.77 -9.35 -8.48
CA ALA A 58 -21.36 -9.71 -8.59
C ALA A 58 -20.40 -8.65 -8.01
N LEU A 59 -20.69 -7.36 -8.21
CA LEU A 59 -19.86 -6.28 -7.66
C LEU A 59 -20.02 -6.17 -6.13
N GLY A 60 -21.22 -6.41 -5.60
CA GLY A 60 -21.45 -6.51 -4.15
C GLY A 60 -20.57 -7.59 -3.53
N VAL A 61 -20.58 -8.80 -4.11
CA VAL A 61 -19.74 -9.92 -3.65
C VAL A 61 -18.25 -9.57 -3.68
N ILE A 62 -17.78 -8.89 -4.73
CA ILE A 62 -16.37 -8.47 -4.84
C ILE A 62 -16.03 -7.43 -3.78
N ALA A 63 -16.89 -6.42 -3.57
CA ALA A 63 -16.69 -5.39 -2.56
C ALA A 63 -16.66 -5.98 -1.14
N ASP A 64 -17.62 -6.85 -0.81
CA ASP A 64 -17.70 -7.53 0.48
C ASP A 64 -16.46 -8.40 0.73
N THR A 65 -16.01 -9.11 -0.29
CA THR A 65 -14.79 -9.92 -0.23
C THR A 65 -13.57 -9.03 0.04
N LEU A 66 -13.39 -7.96 -0.73
CA LEU A 66 -12.25 -7.05 -0.59
C LEU A 66 -12.25 -6.30 0.76
N GLN A 67 -13.43 -6.00 1.31
CA GLN A 67 -13.56 -5.39 2.64
C GLN A 67 -13.17 -6.37 3.76
N TYR A 68 -13.40 -7.67 3.59
CA TYR A 68 -13.01 -8.69 4.56
C TYR A 68 -11.51 -9.02 4.54
N TYR A 69 -10.81 -8.75 3.42
CA TYR A 69 -9.37 -9.00 3.26
C TYR A 69 -8.47 -7.86 3.79
N GLN A 70 -9.03 -6.81 4.41
CA GLN A 70 -8.24 -5.72 5.00
C GLN A 70 -7.62 -6.07 6.35
#